data_AF-A0A667I159-F1
#
_entry.id   AF-A0A667I159-F1
#
_cell.length_a   1.000
_cell.length_b   1.000
_cell.length_c   1.000
_cell.angle_alpha   90.00
_cell.angle_beta   90.00
_cell.angle_gamma   90.00
#
_symmetry.space_group_name_H-M   'P 1'
#
loop_
_entity.id
_entity.type
_entity.pdbx_description
1 polymer ?
#
loop_
_entity_poly.entity_id
_entity_poly.type
_entity_poly.pdbx_seq_one_letter_code
_entity_poly.pdbx_strand_id
1 'polypeptide(L)'
;MDPLRQSPSPCSSRPSSPKTPPCEMLGYVGIEAVLDQLKIKAMKMGFEFNIMVVGQSGLGKSTMLNTLFKSKVWKCTLPGLAMPTPQTLQLKSVTHVIEEKGVKLKLTVTDTPGFGDQINNDKCLRPLDIEFLQRLCRTVNVVPVIARADSLTLEEREAFRRRIQHNLRTHCIEVYPQKCFDEDINDRILNSKIRDRIPFAVVGADRQHLVNGRCVLGRKTKWGIIEVENMEHCEFPLLRDLLIRSHLQDLKDITHNVHYENYRVCRLNESHVLPHGPCWVNLAPTPPGPSVAPGPSKACRQAREDSDDNEDDY
;
A
#
# COMPACT_ATOMS: atom_id res chain seq x y z
N MET A 1 -50.59 -82.24 -28.72
CA MET A 1 -51.58 -82.17 -27.63
C MET A 1 -51.59 -80.74 -27.12
N ASP A 2 -52.59 -79.99 -27.55
CA ASP A 2 -53.02 -78.69 -27.03
C ASP A 2 -53.77 -78.86 -25.69
N PRO A 3 -54.27 -77.79 -24.99
CA PRO A 3 -53.89 -76.37 -24.93
C PRO A 3 -53.97 -75.78 -23.48
N LEU A 4 -54.15 -74.45 -23.38
CA LEU A 4 -54.64 -73.62 -22.25
C LEU A 4 -53.57 -73.12 -21.25
N ARG A 5 -53.18 -71.83 -21.17
CA ARG A 5 -53.85 -70.51 -21.23
C ARG A 5 -54.51 -70.07 -19.91
N GLN A 6 -53.86 -69.14 -19.20
CA GLN A 6 -54.52 -67.93 -18.64
C GLN A 6 -53.50 -66.84 -18.22
N SER A 7 -53.96 -65.59 -18.29
CA SER A 7 -53.28 -64.31 -18.07
C SER A 7 -54.05 -63.50 -17.00
N PRO A 8 -53.86 -62.18 -16.72
CA PRO A 8 -52.78 -61.20 -17.03
C PRO A 8 -52.32 -60.31 -15.82
N SER A 9 -51.33 -59.41 -16.05
CA SER A 9 -51.10 -58.01 -15.56
C SER A 9 -51.68 -57.46 -14.21
N PRO A 10 -51.08 -56.45 -13.51
CA PRO A 10 -50.46 -55.26 -14.12
C PRO A 10 -49.29 -54.49 -13.44
N CYS A 11 -48.61 -53.69 -14.28
CA CYS A 11 -48.02 -52.35 -14.06
C CYS A 11 -47.18 -51.99 -12.82
N SER A 12 -45.90 -51.67 -13.08
CA SER A 12 -45.35 -50.34 -12.70
C SER A 12 -44.27 -49.91 -13.69
N SER A 13 -44.36 -48.68 -14.18
CA SER A 13 -43.47 -48.09 -15.18
C SER A 13 -42.15 -47.62 -14.55
N ARG A 14 -41.02 -47.90 -15.23
CA ARG A 14 -39.77 -47.14 -15.05
C ARG A 14 -39.26 -46.67 -16.41
N PRO A 15 -39.04 -45.34 -16.60
CA PRO A 15 -38.49 -44.83 -17.84
C PRO A 15 -37.02 -45.19 -17.99
N SER A 16 -36.57 -45.31 -19.24
CA SER A 16 -35.16 -45.47 -19.60
C SER A 16 -34.31 -44.28 -19.12
N SER A 17 -33.11 -44.56 -18.61
CA SER A 17 -32.16 -43.53 -18.20
C SER A 17 -31.78 -42.59 -19.37
N PRO A 18 -31.65 -41.27 -19.13
CA PRO A 18 -31.14 -40.36 -20.14
C PRO A 18 -29.65 -40.63 -20.39
N LYS A 19 -29.27 -40.70 -21.66
CA LYS A 19 -27.85 -40.76 -22.06
C LYS A 19 -27.19 -39.43 -21.71
N THR A 20 -26.24 -39.44 -20.79
CA THR A 20 -25.36 -38.29 -20.54
C THR A 20 -24.55 -37.98 -21.80
N PRO A 21 -24.43 -36.71 -22.23
CA PRO A 21 -23.46 -36.33 -23.25
C PRO A 21 -22.03 -36.56 -22.72
N PRO A 22 -21.01 -36.69 -23.59
CA PRO A 22 -19.62 -36.79 -23.17
C PRO A 22 -19.26 -35.56 -22.32
N CYS A 23 -18.87 -35.79 -21.07
CA CYS A 23 -18.30 -34.73 -20.25
C CYS A 23 -16.93 -34.39 -20.83
N GLU A 24 -16.80 -33.20 -21.42
CA GLU A 24 -15.53 -32.73 -21.96
C GLU A 24 -14.48 -32.68 -20.84
N MET A 25 -13.46 -33.51 -21.01
CA MET A 25 -12.21 -33.62 -20.27
C MET A 25 -12.08 -32.70 -19.04
N LEU A 26 -12.59 -33.17 -17.89
CA LEU A 26 -12.20 -32.64 -16.58
C LEU A 26 -10.68 -32.70 -16.46
N GLY A 27 -10.03 -31.54 -16.57
CA GLY A 27 -8.58 -31.42 -16.56
C GLY A 27 -7.96 -31.99 -15.28
N TYR A 28 -6.74 -32.50 -15.39
CA TYR A 28 -5.97 -33.15 -14.32
C TYR A 28 -5.96 -32.32 -13.02
N VAL A 29 -6.64 -32.82 -11.97
CA VAL A 29 -6.66 -32.20 -10.63
C VAL A 29 -5.68 -32.95 -9.71
N GLY A 30 -4.39 -32.67 -9.89
CA GLY A 30 -3.33 -33.13 -8.99
C GLY A 30 -2.99 -32.13 -7.89
N ILE A 31 -2.20 -32.55 -6.89
CA ILE A 31 -1.63 -31.64 -5.87
C ILE A 31 -0.70 -30.60 -6.55
N GLU A 32 -0.02 -30.99 -7.63
CA GLU A 32 0.79 -30.10 -8.48
C GLU A 32 -0.04 -28.95 -9.07
N ALA A 33 -1.30 -29.22 -9.44
CA ALA A 33 -2.22 -28.21 -9.97
C ALA A 33 -2.70 -27.20 -8.91
N VAL A 34 -2.42 -27.40 -7.61
CA VAL A 34 -2.76 -26.42 -6.57
C VAL A 34 -1.98 -25.13 -6.76
N LEU A 35 -0.72 -25.19 -7.20
CA LEU A 35 0.08 -24.00 -7.50
C LEU A 35 -0.51 -23.22 -8.68
N ASP A 36 -0.93 -23.91 -9.74
CA ASP A 36 -1.60 -23.28 -10.88
C ASP A 36 -2.99 -22.75 -10.50
N GLN A 37 -3.76 -23.44 -9.66
CA GLN A 37 -5.04 -22.94 -9.14
C GLN A 37 -4.87 -21.69 -8.27
N LEU A 38 -3.86 -21.65 -7.39
CA LEU A 38 -3.52 -20.47 -6.60
C LEU A 38 -3.08 -19.31 -7.49
N LYS A 39 -2.25 -19.58 -8.50
CA LYS A 39 -1.79 -18.60 -9.50
C LYS A 39 -2.94 -18.05 -10.33
N ILE A 40 -3.82 -18.91 -10.85
CA ILE A 40 -5.03 -18.52 -11.59
C ILE A 40 -5.98 -17.73 -10.69
N LYS A 41 -6.16 -18.14 -9.43
CA LYS A 41 -6.99 -17.41 -8.46
C LYS A 41 -6.41 -16.03 -8.15
N ALA A 42 -5.10 -15.90 -7.95
CA ALA A 42 -4.42 -14.62 -7.76
C ALA A 42 -4.54 -13.72 -9.00
N MET A 43 -4.29 -14.25 -10.20
CA MET A 43 -4.46 -13.53 -11.48
C MET A 43 -5.92 -13.08 -11.70
N LYS A 44 -6.90 -13.89 -11.28
CA LYS A 44 -8.34 -13.62 -11.43
C LYS A 44 -8.88 -12.65 -10.37
N MET A 45 -8.37 -12.68 -9.13
CA MET A 45 -8.67 -11.69 -8.10
C MET A 45 -8.02 -10.34 -8.42
N GLY A 46 -6.85 -10.36 -9.03
CA GLY A 46 -6.06 -9.17 -9.33
C GLY A 46 -5.43 -8.55 -8.07
N PHE A 47 -4.73 -7.45 -8.28
CA PHE A 47 -4.07 -6.70 -7.21
C PHE A 47 -4.80 -5.36 -7.00
N GLU A 48 -5.08 -5.01 -5.76
CA GLU A 48 -5.45 -3.63 -5.41
C GLU A 48 -4.21 -2.85 -5.00
N PHE A 49 -4.10 -1.61 -5.47
CA PHE A 49 -3.07 -0.66 -5.04
C PHE A 49 -3.69 0.74 -4.91
N ASN A 50 -3.42 1.40 -3.79
CA ASN A 50 -4.03 2.66 -3.41
C ASN A 50 -2.94 3.71 -3.24
N ILE A 51 -2.99 4.79 -4.01
CA ILE A 51 -2.06 5.93 -3.92
C ILE A 51 -2.83 7.16 -3.44
N MET A 52 -2.22 8.00 -2.63
CA MET A 52 -2.76 9.30 -2.23
C MET A 52 -1.74 10.39 -2.56
N VAL A 53 -2.18 11.47 -3.22
CA VAL A 53 -1.30 12.59 -3.58
C VAL A 53 -1.63 13.79 -2.71
N VAL A 54 -0.64 14.24 -1.94
CA VAL A 54 -0.80 15.26 -0.89
C VAL A 54 0.20 16.39 -1.10
N GLY A 55 -0.20 17.62 -0.76
CA GLY A 55 0.62 18.82 -0.93
C GLY A 55 -0.21 20.09 -1.05
N GLN A 56 0.45 21.25 -1.15
CA GLN A 56 -0.18 22.56 -1.34
C GLN A 56 -1.09 22.61 -2.58
N SER A 57 -2.05 23.56 -2.61
CA SER A 57 -2.81 23.84 -3.83
C SER A 57 -1.89 24.38 -4.94
N GLY A 58 -2.36 24.37 -6.18
CA GLY A 58 -1.61 24.87 -7.33
C GLY A 58 -0.42 24.01 -7.77
N LEU A 59 0.18 23.16 -6.94
CA LEU A 59 1.35 22.32 -7.29
C LEU A 59 1.12 21.35 -8.47
N GLY A 60 -0.13 21.14 -8.90
CA GLY A 60 -0.44 20.27 -10.04
C GLY A 60 -0.70 18.81 -9.67
N LYS A 61 -1.12 18.55 -8.41
CA LYS A 61 -1.48 17.21 -7.90
C LYS A 61 -2.41 16.45 -8.86
N SER A 62 -3.60 17.00 -9.13
CA SER A 62 -4.60 16.42 -10.04
C SER A 62 -4.09 16.28 -11.48
N THR A 63 -3.17 17.15 -11.92
CA THR A 63 -2.49 17.02 -13.22
C THR A 63 -1.54 15.82 -13.23
N MET A 64 -0.76 15.61 -12.16
CA MET A 64 0.10 14.44 -11.98
C MET A 64 -0.71 13.13 -11.94
N LEU A 65 -1.91 13.15 -11.35
CA LEU A 65 -2.84 12.00 -11.39
C LEU A 65 -3.28 11.66 -12.81
N ASN A 66 -3.74 12.66 -13.55
CA ASN A 66 -4.09 12.50 -14.97
C ASN A 66 -2.87 12.05 -15.80
N THR A 67 -1.66 12.50 -15.43
CA THR A 67 -0.40 12.08 -16.07
C THR A 67 -0.14 10.59 -15.82
N LEU A 68 -0.31 10.15 -14.57
CA LEU A 68 -0.13 8.76 -14.17
C LEU A 68 -1.07 7.84 -14.95
N PHE A 69 -2.36 8.16 -15.03
CA PHE A 69 -3.35 7.36 -15.78
C PHE A 69 -3.20 7.45 -17.32
N LYS A 70 -2.63 8.52 -17.87
CA LYS A 70 -2.41 8.70 -19.33
C LYS A 70 -1.02 8.26 -19.82
N SER A 71 -0.16 7.75 -18.94
CA SER A 71 1.18 7.27 -19.32
C SER A 71 1.08 6.07 -20.29
N LYS A 72 2.00 6.00 -21.26
CA LYS A 72 2.02 4.99 -22.34
C LYS A 72 2.20 3.54 -21.88
N VAL A 73 2.46 3.33 -20.59
CA VAL A 73 2.46 2.00 -19.97
C VAL A 73 1.08 1.34 -20.12
N TRP A 74 0.01 2.14 -20.09
CA TRP A 74 -1.35 1.65 -20.11
C TRP A 74 -1.90 1.57 -21.54
N LYS A 75 -2.24 0.35 -21.98
CA LYS A 75 -2.95 0.13 -23.25
C LYS A 75 -4.45 0.46 -23.10
N CYS A 76 -4.79 1.75 -22.96
CA CYS A 76 -6.17 2.22 -23.01
C CYS A 76 -6.32 3.44 -23.92
N THR A 77 -6.98 3.23 -25.06
CA THR A 77 -7.41 4.28 -25.99
C THR A 77 -8.59 5.05 -25.40
N LEU A 78 -8.47 6.38 -25.30
CA LEU A 78 -9.61 7.30 -25.32
C LEU A 78 -9.12 8.76 -25.48
N PRO A 79 -9.27 9.40 -26.65
CA PRO A 79 -8.96 10.81 -26.85
C PRO A 79 -10.09 11.70 -26.28
N GLY A 80 -10.13 11.85 -24.96
CA GLY A 80 -10.98 12.82 -24.28
C GLY A 80 -10.31 14.19 -24.20
N LEU A 81 -10.99 15.24 -24.68
CA LEU A 81 -10.55 16.63 -24.55
C LEU A 81 -10.33 16.96 -23.07
N ALA A 82 -9.09 17.23 -22.68
CA ALA A 82 -8.74 17.50 -21.28
C ALA A 82 -9.28 18.87 -20.85
N MET A 83 -10.42 18.85 -20.14
CA MET A 83 -10.95 20.02 -19.46
C MET A 83 -10.02 20.42 -18.30
N PRO A 84 -9.90 21.73 -17.99
CA PRO A 84 -9.15 22.18 -16.82
C PRO A 84 -9.70 21.52 -15.55
N THR A 85 -8.84 20.87 -14.77
CA THR A 85 -9.22 20.31 -13.47
C THR A 85 -9.52 21.47 -12.51
N PRO A 86 -10.75 21.61 -11.98
CA PRO A 86 -11.07 22.63 -10.98
C PRO A 86 -10.31 22.37 -9.67
N GLN A 87 -10.27 23.34 -8.78
CA GLN A 87 -9.65 23.16 -7.47
C GLN A 87 -10.38 22.09 -6.66
N THR A 88 -9.63 21.11 -6.18
CA THR A 88 -10.13 20.00 -5.36
C THR A 88 -10.50 20.50 -3.96
N LEU A 89 -11.79 20.68 -3.69
CA LEU A 89 -12.32 21.14 -2.40
C LEU A 89 -12.54 20.01 -1.38
N GLN A 90 -12.63 18.76 -1.84
CA GLN A 90 -12.92 17.57 -1.03
C GLN A 90 -12.07 16.40 -1.52
N LEU A 91 -11.83 15.42 -0.64
CA LEU A 91 -11.12 14.19 -0.97
C LEU A 91 -11.83 13.43 -2.09
N LYS A 92 -11.14 13.17 -3.21
CA LYS A 92 -11.72 12.47 -4.37
C LYS A 92 -10.86 11.28 -4.76
N SER A 93 -11.39 10.07 -4.59
CA SER A 93 -10.81 8.85 -5.13
C SER A 93 -11.29 8.58 -6.56
N VAL A 94 -10.36 8.15 -7.41
CA VAL A 94 -10.62 7.69 -8.78
C VAL A 94 -10.00 6.30 -8.92
N THR A 95 -10.81 5.29 -9.23
CA THR A 95 -10.34 3.91 -9.41
C THR A 95 -10.33 3.55 -10.89
N HIS A 96 -9.19 3.08 -11.37
CA HIS A 96 -9.04 2.49 -12.70
C HIS A 96 -8.57 1.04 -12.57
N VAL A 97 -9.25 0.13 -13.27
CA VAL A 97 -8.79 -1.25 -13.45
C VAL A 97 -7.95 -1.29 -14.72
N ILE A 98 -6.73 -1.81 -14.59
CA ILE A 98 -5.73 -1.82 -15.65
C ILE A 98 -5.22 -3.26 -15.79
N GLU A 99 -4.94 -3.69 -17.03
CA GLU A 99 -4.50 -5.05 -17.30
C GLU A 99 -3.13 -5.04 -18.01
N GLU A 100 -2.10 -5.58 -17.36
CA GLU A 100 -0.77 -5.76 -17.95
C GLU A 100 -0.42 -7.25 -17.94
N LYS A 101 -0.11 -7.82 -19.12
CA LYS A 101 0.30 -9.23 -19.29
C LYS A 101 -0.67 -10.26 -18.69
N GLY A 102 -1.97 -9.97 -18.69
CA GLY A 102 -3.02 -10.82 -18.12
C GLY A 102 -3.22 -10.69 -16.60
N VAL A 103 -2.47 -9.79 -15.94
CA VAL A 103 -2.65 -9.43 -14.53
C VAL A 103 -3.49 -8.16 -14.44
N LYS A 104 -4.56 -8.22 -13.63
CA LYS A 104 -5.43 -7.06 -13.37
C LYS A 104 -4.96 -6.30 -12.13
N LEU A 105 -4.65 -5.02 -12.29
CA LEU A 105 -4.34 -4.06 -11.24
C LEU A 105 -5.49 -3.07 -11.10
N LYS A 106 -6.21 -3.10 -9.97
CA LYS A 106 -7.16 -2.08 -9.56
C LYS A 106 -6.39 -0.97 -8.84
N LEU A 107 -6.04 0.07 -9.60
CA LEU A 107 -5.34 1.25 -9.12
C LEU A 107 -6.36 2.30 -8.66
N THR A 108 -6.49 2.50 -7.35
CA THR A 108 -7.21 3.64 -6.78
C THR A 108 -6.22 4.77 -6.55
N VAL A 109 -6.55 5.98 -7.00
CA VAL A 109 -5.76 7.16 -6.63
C VAL A 109 -6.64 8.26 -6.07
N THR A 110 -6.23 8.77 -4.92
CA THR A 110 -6.97 9.75 -4.12
C THR A 110 -6.30 11.12 -4.20
N ASP A 111 -7.01 12.09 -4.76
CA ASP A 111 -6.62 13.50 -4.77
C ASP A 111 -7.07 14.17 -3.46
N THR A 112 -6.15 14.83 -2.76
CA THR A 112 -6.48 15.61 -1.57
C THR A 112 -6.69 17.09 -1.91
N PRO A 113 -7.51 17.82 -1.14
CA PRO A 113 -7.47 19.28 -1.16
C PRO A 113 -6.05 19.80 -0.85
N GLY A 114 -5.77 21.03 -1.28
CA GLY A 114 -4.52 21.73 -0.95
C GLY A 114 -4.48 22.17 0.51
N PHE A 115 -3.30 22.14 1.12
CA PHE A 115 -3.06 22.67 2.47
C PHE A 115 -1.95 23.71 2.48
N GLY A 116 -2.05 24.69 3.38
CA GLY A 116 -1.03 25.73 3.53
C GLY A 116 -1.04 26.79 2.42
N ASP A 117 -2.21 27.14 1.88
CA ASP A 117 -2.36 28.18 0.86
C ASP A 117 -2.31 29.61 1.43
N GLN A 118 -2.44 29.78 2.76
CA GLN A 118 -2.56 31.07 3.45
C GLN A 118 -1.23 31.63 4.01
N ILE A 119 -0.08 31.03 3.67
CA ILE A 119 1.24 31.40 4.23
C ILE A 119 2.24 31.64 3.08
N ASN A 120 3.14 32.60 3.25
CA ASN A 120 4.20 32.93 2.28
C ASN A 120 5.21 31.78 2.14
N ASN A 121 5.56 31.40 0.90
CA ASN A 121 6.25 30.13 0.61
C ASN A 121 7.66 30.35 0.03
N ASP A 122 8.65 30.63 0.89
CA ASP A 122 10.03 30.89 0.45
C ASP A 122 10.99 29.70 0.67
N LYS A 123 11.37 29.06 -0.44
CA LYS A 123 12.65 28.35 -0.73
C LYS A 123 13.16 27.22 0.20
N CYS A 124 12.58 26.94 1.37
CA CYS A 124 12.86 25.77 2.21
C CYS A 124 11.67 24.82 2.31
N LEU A 125 11.89 23.60 2.84
CA LEU A 125 10.78 22.81 3.39
C LEU A 125 10.15 23.64 4.51
N ARG A 126 8.86 23.92 4.38
CA ARG A 126 8.14 24.75 5.35
C ARG A 126 8.07 23.98 6.67
N PRO A 127 8.09 24.65 7.84
CA PRO A 127 7.83 23.97 9.13
C PRO A 127 6.53 23.16 9.10
N LEU A 128 5.51 23.66 8.39
CA LEU A 128 4.26 22.95 8.12
C LEU A 128 4.46 21.64 7.34
N ASP A 129 5.32 21.61 6.31
CA ASP A 129 5.61 20.41 5.53
C ASP A 129 6.43 19.40 6.35
N ILE A 130 7.34 19.88 7.20
CA ILE A 130 8.17 19.06 8.09
C ILE A 130 7.29 18.33 9.11
N GLU A 131 6.45 19.06 9.85
CA GLU A 131 5.50 18.49 10.81
C GLU A 131 4.52 17.51 10.12
N PHE A 132 4.05 17.87 8.92
CA PHE A 132 3.14 17.04 8.15
C PHE A 132 3.79 15.73 7.70
N LEU A 133 5.02 15.78 7.18
CA LEU A 133 5.80 14.60 6.79
C LEU A 133 6.15 13.73 8.00
N GLN A 134 6.52 14.32 9.14
CA GLN A 134 6.80 13.58 10.38
C GLN A 134 5.58 12.80 10.88
N ARG A 135 4.37 13.36 10.77
CA ARG A 135 3.12 12.67 11.11
C ARG A 135 2.77 11.57 10.10
N LEU A 136 2.94 11.81 8.80
CA LEU A 136 2.62 10.83 7.76
C LEU A 136 3.56 9.62 7.78
N CYS A 137 4.88 9.80 7.90
CA CYS A 137 5.84 8.69 7.80
C CYS A 137 5.67 7.62 8.89
N ARG A 138 4.96 7.95 10.00
CA ARG A 138 4.58 7.01 11.07
C ARG A 138 3.39 6.10 10.73
N THR A 139 2.62 6.42 9.70
CA THR A 139 1.33 5.76 9.39
C THR A 139 1.17 5.34 7.93
N VAL A 140 2.01 5.84 7.03
CA VAL A 140 1.96 5.52 5.59
C VAL A 140 3.35 5.65 4.97
N ASN A 141 3.60 4.90 3.90
CA ASN A 141 4.80 5.05 3.08
C ASN A 141 4.75 6.36 2.28
N VAL A 142 5.77 7.21 2.47
CA VAL A 142 5.85 8.54 1.85
C VAL A 142 7.00 8.61 0.86
N VAL A 143 6.69 8.98 -0.39
CA VAL A 143 7.67 9.28 -1.45
C VAL A 143 7.61 10.77 -1.77
N PRO A 144 8.58 11.60 -1.35
CA PRO A 144 8.53 13.03 -1.60
C PRO A 144 8.92 13.35 -3.05
N VAL A 145 8.24 14.36 -3.62
CA VAL A 145 8.40 14.78 -5.02
C VAL A 145 8.50 16.30 -5.12
N ILE A 146 9.38 16.79 -5.99
CA ILE A 146 9.43 18.21 -6.37
C ILE A 146 8.46 18.38 -7.54
N ALA A 147 7.31 18.97 -7.27
CA ALA A 147 6.30 19.28 -8.28
C ALA A 147 6.69 20.50 -9.13
N ARG A 148 6.16 20.59 -10.35
CA ARG A 148 6.45 21.67 -11.33
C ARG A 148 7.95 21.90 -11.54
N ALA A 149 8.72 20.80 -11.69
CA ALA A 149 10.16 20.86 -11.91
C ALA A 149 10.57 21.65 -13.17
N ASP A 150 9.64 21.91 -14.10
CA ASP A 150 9.79 22.80 -15.26
C ASP A 150 9.95 24.29 -14.88
N SER A 151 9.76 24.64 -13.60
CA SER A 151 9.91 26.01 -13.08
C SER A 151 11.30 26.29 -12.49
N LEU A 152 12.20 25.30 -12.48
CA LEU A 152 13.55 25.38 -11.91
C LEU A 152 14.59 25.02 -12.97
N THR A 153 15.77 25.63 -12.93
CA THR A 153 16.92 25.14 -13.72
C THR A 153 17.44 23.80 -13.17
N LEU A 154 18.29 23.11 -13.93
CA LEU A 154 18.92 21.87 -13.47
C LEU A 154 19.78 22.09 -12.21
N GLU A 155 20.50 23.21 -12.16
CA GLU A 155 21.33 23.62 -11.02
C GLU A 155 20.48 23.93 -9.78
N GLU A 156 19.40 24.70 -9.94
CA GLU A 156 18.47 25.02 -8.86
C GLU A 156 17.77 23.77 -8.32
N ARG A 157 17.35 22.87 -9.23
CA ARG A 157 16.74 21.57 -8.90
C ARG A 157 17.68 20.71 -8.06
N GLU A 158 18.97 20.64 -8.41
CA GLU A 158 19.95 19.86 -7.64
C GLU A 158 20.29 20.50 -6.29
N ALA A 159 20.41 21.83 -6.24
CA ALA A 159 20.59 22.55 -4.98
C ALA A 159 19.37 22.36 -4.06
N PHE A 160 18.15 22.41 -4.61
CA PHE A 160 16.91 22.20 -3.87
C PHE A 160 16.75 20.74 -3.41
N ARG A 161 17.11 19.75 -4.25
CA ARG A 161 17.16 18.33 -3.85
C ARG A 161 18.11 18.13 -2.67
N ARG A 162 19.34 18.66 -2.74
CA ARG A 162 20.32 18.59 -1.64
C ARG A 162 19.79 19.26 -0.37
N ARG A 163 19.13 20.42 -0.49
CA ARG A 163 18.49 21.11 0.64
C ARG A 163 17.36 20.26 1.27
N ILE A 164 16.50 19.64 0.47
CA ILE A 164 15.44 18.75 0.98
C ILE A 164 16.04 17.53 1.67
N GLN A 165 16.99 16.82 1.03
CA GLN A 165 17.66 15.65 1.61
C GLN A 165 18.34 15.97 2.96
N HIS A 166 18.99 17.13 3.08
CA HIS A 166 19.54 17.59 4.35
C HIS A 166 18.45 17.79 5.41
N ASN A 167 17.38 18.52 5.08
CA ASN A 167 16.26 18.76 6.01
C ASN A 167 15.58 17.46 6.47
N LEU A 168 15.37 16.48 5.59
CA LEU A 168 14.79 15.18 5.95
C LEU A 168 15.66 14.44 6.98
N ARG A 169 17.00 14.49 6.82
CA ARG A 169 17.95 13.89 7.78
C ARG A 169 17.93 14.62 9.12
N THR A 170 17.99 15.95 9.11
CA THR A 170 18.01 16.78 10.34
C THR A 170 16.75 16.62 11.19
N HIS A 171 15.59 16.35 10.56
CA HIS A 171 14.31 16.17 11.25
C HIS A 171 13.91 14.69 11.45
N CYS A 172 14.83 13.75 11.21
CA CYS A 172 14.62 12.30 11.32
C CYS A 172 13.38 11.79 10.55
N ILE A 173 13.17 12.29 9.33
CA ILE A 173 12.04 11.90 8.48
C ILE A 173 12.48 10.74 7.57
N GLU A 174 12.06 9.53 7.94
CA GLU A 174 12.32 8.32 7.17
C GLU A 174 11.31 8.15 6.04
N VAL A 175 11.70 8.60 4.84
CA VAL A 175 10.93 8.43 3.61
C VAL A 175 11.18 7.06 2.98
N TYR A 176 10.22 6.59 2.18
CA TYR A 176 10.31 5.32 1.48
C TYR A 176 11.36 5.36 0.34
N PRO A 177 12.18 4.30 0.12
CA PRO A 177 12.31 3.09 0.94
C PRO A 177 13.10 3.34 2.23
N GLN A 178 12.59 2.92 3.39
CA GLN A 178 13.26 3.11 4.69
C GLN A 178 14.42 2.11 4.87
N LYS A 179 15.51 2.54 5.50
CA LYS A 179 16.76 1.72 5.63
C LYS A 179 16.59 0.48 6.51
N CYS A 180 15.61 0.50 7.41
CA CYS A 180 15.27 -0.59 8.31
C CYS A 180 14.54 -1.76 7.62
N PHE A 181 14.09 -1.59 6.37
CA PHE A 181 13.44 -2.62 5.56
C PHE A 181 14.30 -3.10 4.38
N ASP A 182 15.60 -2.81 4.38
CA ASP A 182 16.53 -3.45 3.44
C ASP A 182 16.80 -4.90 3.92
N GLU A 183 16.13 -5.89 3.33
CA GLU A 183 16.29 -7.31 3.70
C GLU A 183 17.70 -7.81 3.34
N ASP A 184 18.08 -7.72 2.05
CA ASP A 184 19.35 -8.21 1.54
C ASP A 184 20.32 -7.09 1.08
N ILE A 185 21.59 -7.48 0.86
CA ILE A 185 22.63 -6.59 0.29
C ILE A 185 22.19 -6.04 -1.09
N ASN A 186 21.49 -6.86 -1.89
CA ASN A 186 20.98 -6.44 -3.20
C ASN A 186 19.94 -5.32 -3.07
N ASP A 187 18.99 -5.47 -2.15
CA ASP A 187 17.94 -4.47 -1.90
C ASP A 187 18.55 -3.19 -1.34
N ARG A 188 19.50 -3.32 -0.39
CA ARG A 188 20.26 -2.16 0.11
C ARG A 188 20.95 -1.37 -1.01
N ILE A 189 21.52 -2.05 -2.01
CA ILE A 189 22.15 -1.40 -3.18
C ILE A 189 21.09 -0.76 -4.10
N LEU A 190 19.96 -1.43 -4.33
CA LEU A 190 18.86 -0.91 -5.16
C LEU A 190 18.20 0.32 -4.51
N ASN A 191 17.82 0.18 -3.25
CA ASN A 191 17.19 1.22 -2.43
C ASN A 191 18.12 2.41 -2.20
N SER A 192 19.45 2.21 -2.07
CA SER A 192 20.40 3.34 -2.04
C SER A 192 20.31 4.21 -3.29
N LYS A 193 20.32 3.60 -4.48
CA LYS A 193 20.22 4.34 -5.77
C LYS A 193 18.91 5.12 -5.88
N ILE A 194 17.84 4.62 -5.27
CA ILE A 194 16.53 5.30 -5.21
C ILE A 194 16.59 6.47 -4.22
N ARG A 195 17.09 6.25 -3.00
CA ARG A 195 17.24 7.27 -1.95
C ARG A 195 18.08 8.47 -2.43
N ASP A 196 19.12 8.23 -3.22
CA ASP A 196 19.98 9.29 -3.77
C ASP A 196 19.25 10.19 -4.79
N ARG A 197 18.23 9.65 -5.50
CA ARG A 197 17.40 10.38 -6.47
C ARG A 197 16.21 11.11 -5.82
N ILE A 198 15.79 10.66 -4.64
CA ILE A 198 14.66 11.25 -3.89
C ILE A 198 15.06 12.61 -3.27
N PRO A 199 14.21 13.66 -3.35
CA PRO A 199 12.93 13.71 -4.06
C PRO A 199 13.05 13.75 -5.59
N PHE A 200 12.16 13.02 -6.27
CA PHE A 200 12.04 13.05 -7.73
C PHE A 200 11.47 14.39 -8.20
N ALA A 201 12.08 15.03 -9.18
CA ALA A 201 11.54 16.24 -9.78
C ALA A 201 10.67 15.91 -11.00
N VAL A 202 9.38 16.20 -10.88
CA VAL A 202 8.34 15.74 -11.80
C VAL A 202 7.59 16.90 -12.45
N VAL A 203 7.15 16.67 -13.68
CA VAL A 203 6.32 17.58 -14.47
C VAL A 203 5.05 16.84 -14.82
N GLY A 204 3.88 17.44 -14.57
CA GLY A 204 2.59 16.88 -14.95
C GLY A 204 2.15 17.40 -16.32
N ALA A 205 1.53 16.53 -17.13
CA ALA A 205 0.91 16.88 -18.40
C ALA A 205 -0.44 16.15 -18.59
N ASP A 206 -1.46 16.93 -18.92
CA ASP A 206 -2.83 16.48 -19.24
C ASP A 206 -3.05 16.22 -20.74
N ARG A 207 -2.17 16.78 -21.58
CA ARG A 207 -2.25 16.80 -23.06
C ARG A 207 -1.17 15.94 -23.71
N GLN A 208 -1.55 15.35 -24.84
CA GLN A 208 -0.61 14.69 -25.74
C GLN A 208 -0.27 15.62 -26.90
N HIS A 209 0.98 15.52 -27.38
CA HIS A 209 1.51 16.27 -28.50
C HIS A 209 2.26 15.33 -29.45
N LEU A 210 2.33 15.67 -30.73
CA LEU A 210 3.10 14.91 -31.71
C LEU A 210 4.53 15.45 -31.74
N VAL A 211 5.51 14.63 -31.36
CA VAL A 211 6.95 14.96 -31.44
C VAL A 211 7.66 13.81 -32.13
N ASN A 212 8.47 14.12 -33.15
CA ASN A 212 9.22 13.13 -33.95
C ASN A 212 8.34 11.96 -34.43
N GLY A 213 7.14 12.26 -34.95
CA GLY A 213 6.16 11.28 -35.43
C GLY A 213 5.46 10.44 -34.35
N ARG A 214 5.75 10.66 -33.06
CA ARG A 214 5.17 9.90 -31.95
C ARG A 214 4.27 10.80 -31.09
N CYS A 215 3.07 10.32 -30.76
CA CYS A 215 2.25 10.95 -29.73
C CYS A 215 2.93 10.75 -28.37
N VAL A 216 3.32 11.84 -27.72
CA VAL A 216 3.98 11.91 -26.41
C VAL A 216 3.12 12.71 -25.45
N LEU A 217 3.07 12.28 -24.19
CA LEU A 217 2.44 13.07 -23.13
C LEU A 217 3.40 14.19 -22.75
N GLY A 218 2.97 15.45 -22.80
CA GLY A 218 3.88 16.56 -22.64
C GLY A 218 3.22 17.91 -22.41
N ARG A 219 4.01 18.85 -21.89
CA ARG A 219 3.58 20.20 -21.55
C ARG A 219 4.15 21.18 -22.57
N LYS A 220 3.30 21.75 -23.43
CA LYS A 220 3.70 22.79 -24.38
C LYS A 220 3.93 24.13 -23.66
N THR A 221 5.14 24.67 -23.79
CA THR A 221 5.53 26.00 -23.31
C THR A 221 5.72 26.95 -24.51
N LYS A 222 6.21 28.18 -24.28
CA LYS A 222 6.61 29.09 -25.37
C LYS A 222 7.90 28.66 -26.07
N TRP A 223 8.73 27.87 -25.40
CA TRP A 223 10.09 27.50 -25.84
C TRP A 223 10.17 26.09 -26.43
N GLY A 224 9.18 25.23 -26.18
CA GLY A 224 9.16 23.86 -26.69
C GLY A 224 8.07 22.99 -26.08
N ILE A 225 8.23 21.68 -26.19
CA ILE A 225 7.33 20.68 -25.59
C ILE A 225 8.14 19.86 -24.60
N ILE A 226 7.79 19.95 -23.32
CA ILE A 226 8.40 19.14 -22.27
C ILE A 226 7.73 17.77 -22.28
N GLU A 227 8.35 16.79 -22.93
CA GLU A 227 7.93 15.39 -22.85
C GLU A 227 8.06 14.86 -21.42
N VAL A 228 6.97 14.43 -20.81
CA VAL A 228 6.94 13.98 -19.40
C VAL A 228 7.48 12.56 -19.24
N GLU A 229 7.53 11.77 -20.32
CA GLU A 229 8.09 10.43 -20.29
C GLU A 229 9.58 10.35 -20.67
N ASN A 230 10.19 11.48 -21.05
CA ASN A 230 11.63 11.53 -21.32
C ASN A 230 12.41 11.81 -20.02
N MET A 231 13.37 10.93 -19.70
CA MET A 231 14.26 11.07 -18.54
C MET A 231 15.16 12.30 -18.60
N GLU A 232 15.49 12.79 -19.79
CA GLU A 232 16.27 14.02 -19.99
C GLU A 232 15.50 15.27 -19.55
N HIS A 233 14.17 15.23 -19.60
CA HIS A 233 13.31 16.35 -19.25
C HIS A 233 12.87 16.30 -17.77
N CYS A 234 12.42 15.14 -17.27
CA CYS A 234 12.00 15.00 -15.87
C CYS A 234 12.12 13.57 -15.33
N GLU A 235 12.08 13.42 -14.00
CA GLU A 235 12.19 12.11 -13.33
C GLU A 235 10.82 11.42 -13.13
N PHE A 236 9.77 11.88 -13.80
CA PHE A 236 8.45 11.21 -13.76
C PHE A 236 8.50 9.72 -14.16
N PRO A 237 9.31 9.27 -15.14
CA PRO A 237 9.49 7.84 -15.42
C PRO A 237 9.97 7.04 -14.20
N LEU A 238 10.90 7.60 -13.40
CA LEU A 238 11.40 6.94 -12.20
C LEU A 238 10.31 6.79 -11.13
N LEU A 239 9.53 7.84 -10.88
CA LEU A 239 8.41 7.80 -9.95
C LEU A 239 7.36 6.76 -10.37
N ARG A 240 6.98 6.76 -11.65
CA ARG A 240 6.01 5.80 -12.21
C ARG A 240 6.53 4.36 -12.08
N ASP A 241 7.77 4.12 -12.47
CA ASP A 241 8.34 2.76 -12.50
C ASP A 241 8.67 2.24 -11.09
N LEU A 242 8.90 3.13 -10.11
CA LEU A 242 8.90 2.80 -8.69
C LEU A 242 7.50 2.34 -8.24
N LEU A 243 6.49 3.19 -8.38
CA LEU A 243 5.14 2.97 -7.82
C LEU A 243 4.37 1.80 -8.46
N ILE A 244 4.56 1.54 -9.76
CA ILE A 244 3.71 0.62 -10.52
C ILE A 244 4.42 -0.68 -10.89
N ARG A 245 5.75 -0.67 -11.07
CA ARG A 245 6.48 -1.81 -11.66
C ARG A 245 7.43 -2.52 -10.71
N SER A 246 8.28 -1.77 -10.01
CA SER A 246 9.37 -2.36 -9.23
C SER A 246 9.02 -2.54 -7.75
N HIS A 247 8.45 -1.51 -7.11
CA HIS A 247 8.28 -1.47 -5.66
C HIS A 247 6.82 -1.59 -5.19
N LEU A 248 5.89 -1.91 -6.09
CA LEU A 248 4.45 -2.00 -5.77
C LEU A 248 4.16 -3.04 -4.67
N GLN A 249 4.85 -4.19 -4.71
CA GLN A 249 4.64 -5.27 -3.75
C GLN A 249 5.24 -4.91 -2.38
N ASP A 250 6.51 -4.50 -2.33
CA ASP A 250 7.17 -4.03 -1.10
C ASP A 250 6.41 -2.88 -0.41
N LEU A 251 5.94 -1.88 -1.18
CA LEU A 251 5.08 -0.81 -0.66
C LEU A 251 3.81 -1.34 0.02
N LYS A 252 3.23 -2.44 -0.47
CA LYS A 252 2.06 -3.08 0.14
C LYS A 252 2.44 -3.90 1.36
N ASP A 253 3.54 -4.63 1.32
CA ASP A 253 3.98 -5.50 2.40
C ASP A 253 4.41 -4.68 3.63
N ILE A 254 5.12 -3.55 3.45
CA ILE A 254 5.37 -2.58 4.53
C ILE A 254 4.06 -1.96 5.04
N THR A 255 3.11 -1.64 4.15
CA THR A 255 1.81 -1.09 4.57
C THR A 255 1.02 -2.09 5.42
N HIS A 256 1.03 -3.37 5.06
CA HIS A 256 0.32 -4.43 5.77
C HIS A 256 1.02 -4.84 7.07
N ASN A 257 2.31 -5.17 7.00
CA ASN A 257 3.06 -5.79 8.09
C ASN A 257 3.61 -4.77 9.11
N VAL A 258 3.76 -3.49 8.72
CA VAL A 258 4.26 -2.43 9.60
C VAL A 258 3.14 -1.44 9.92
N HIS A 259 2.66 -0.67 8.94
CA HIS A 259 1.75 0.46 9.23
C HIS A 259 0.39 0.00 9.77
N TYR A 260 -0.20 -1.03 9.16
CA TYR A 260 -1.49 -1.58 9.59
C TYR A 260 -1.38 -2.38 10.89
N GLU A 261 -0.34 -3.20 11.09
CA GLU A 261 -0.14 -3.91 12.36
C GLU A 261 0.17 -2.95 13.53
N ASN A 262 0.96 -1.89 13.33
CA ASN A 262 1.14 -0.83 14.33
C ASN A 262 -0.20 -0.21 14.73
N TYR A 263 -1.04 0.15 13.75
CA TYR A 263 -2.39 0.67 14.00
C TYR A 263 -3.27 -0.35 14.75
N ARG A 264 -3.25 -1.61 14.34
CA ARG A 264 -4.02 -2.71 14.95
C ARG A 264 -3.62 -2.93 16.41
N VAL A 265 -2.33 -2.96 16.73
CA VAL A 265 -1.82 -3.07 18.10
C VAL A 265 -2.29 -1.88 18.95
N CYS A 266 -2.13 -0.65 18.47
CA CYS A 266 -2.63 0.54 19.18
C CYS A 266 -4.13 0.45 19.45
N ARG A 267 -4.94 0.07 18.46
CA ARG A 267 -6.40 -0.04 18.59
C ARG A 267 -6.88 -1.15 19.51
N LEU A 268 -6.21 -2.30 19.50
CA LEU A 268 -6.51 -3.39 20.44
C LEU A 268 -6.18 -2.96 21.87
N ASN A 269 -5.03 -2.32 22.08
CA ASN A 269 -4.65 -1.79 23.39
C ASN A 269 -5.63 -0.72 23.90
N GLU A 270 -6.06 0.22 23.03
CA GLU A 270 -7.14 1.17 23.35
C GLU A 270 -8.43 0.47 23.79
N SER A 271 -8.82 -0.62 23.11
CA SER A 271 -10.05 -1.37 23.43
C SER A 271 -9.99 -2.14 24.76
N HIS A 272 -8.79 -2.47 25.24
CA HIS A 272 -8.60 -3.01 26.60
C HIS A 272 -8.63 -1.94 27.70
N VAL A 273 -8.56 -0.65 27.34
CA VAL A 273 -8.78 0.50 28.25
C VAL A 273 -10.21 1.02 28.12
N LEU A 274 -11.19 0.11 28.10
CA LEU A 274 -12.54 0.47 28.52
C LEU A 274 -12.49 0.79 30.03
N PRO A 275 -13.08 1.90 30.49
CA PRO A 275 -13.22 2.11 31.93
C PRO A 275 -14.08 0.97 32.51
N HIS A 276 -13.75 0.52 33.72
CA HIS A 276 -14.62 -0.38 34.49
C HIS A 276 -15.93 0.35 34.86
N GLY A 277 -16.85 0.42 33.89
CA GLY A 277 -18.23 0.84 34.07
C GLY A 277 -19.05 -0.27 34.73
N PRO A 278 -20.00 0.05 35.63
CA PRO A 278 -20.62 -0.92 36.52
C PRO A 278 -21.75 -1.72 35.86
N CYS A 279 -21.46 -2.50 34.82
CA CYS A 279 -22.38 -3.54 34.33
C CYS A 279 -21.70 -4.65 33.52
N TRP A 280 -20.80 -5.41 34.17
CA TRP A 280 -20.55 -6.79 33.76
C TRP A 280 -20.89 -7.68 34.95
N VAL A 281 -21.80 -8.62 34.73
CA VAL A 281 -22.25 -9.54 35.78
C VAL A 281 -21.11 -10.53 36.04
N ASN A 282 -20.31 -10.24 37.06
CA ASN A 282 -19.30 -11.18 37.54
C ASN A 282 -20.01 -12.45 37.99
N LEU A 283 -19.85 -13.54 37.23
CA LEU A 283 -20.08 -14.89 37.72
C LEU A 283 -19.01 -15.18 38.79
N ALA A 284 -19.33 -14.79 40.03
CA ALA A 284 -18.46 -15.02 41.17
C ALA A 284 -18.22 -16.52 41.36
N PRO A 285 -16.99 -16.97 41.66
CA PRO A 285 -16.76 -18.31 42.15
C PRO A 285 -17.54 -18.53 43.44
N THR A 286 -18.28 -19.64 43.54
CA THR A 286 -19.02 -20.01 44.75
C THR A 286 -18.09 -20.14 45.95
N PRO A 287 -18.41 -19.54 47.11
CA PRO A 287 -17.55 -19.61 48.29
C PRO A 287 -17.56 -21.02 48.91
N PRO A 288 -16.42 -21.53 49.42
CA PRO A 288 -16.39 -22.75 50.20
C PRO A 288 -17.04 -22.51 51.58
N GLY A 289 -17.84 -23.48 52.05
CA GLY A 289 -18.47 -23.44 53.36
C GLY A 289 -17.47 -23.61 54.52
N PRO A 290 -17.85 -23.23 55.76
CA PRO A 290 -16.92 -23.16 56.88
C PRO A 290 -16.79 -24.47 57.65
N SER A 291 -15.57 -24.85 58.03
CA SER A 291 -15.36 -25.73 59.20
C SER A 291 -13.99 -25.54 59.87
N VAL A 292 -14.02 -24.92 61.05
CA VAL A 292 -13.27 -25.26 62.27
C VAL A 292 -11.73 -25.29 62.24
N ALA A 293 -11.13 -24.40 63.03
CA ALA A 293 -9.72 -24.46 63.44
C ALA A 293 -9.52 -25.35 64.68
N PRO A 294 -8.28 -25.81 64.91
CA PRO A 294 -7.69 -25.67 66.25
C PRO A 294 -6.32 -24.97 66.21
N GLY A 295 -5.93 -24.38 67.34
CA GLY A 295 -4.77 -23.48 67.47
C GLY A 295 -3.44 -24.17 67.88
N PRO A 296 -2.60 -23.53 68.71
CA PRO A 296 -1.25 -23.18 68.24
C PRO A 296 -0.09 -23.78 69.08
N SER A 297 1.12 -23.89 68.49
CA SER A 297 2.40 -23.77 69.23
C SER A 297 3.70 -23.78 68.38
N LYS A 298 4.58 -22.81 68.68
CA LYS A 298 6.06 -22.89 68.84
C LYS A 298 7.02 -23.12 67.64
N ALA A 299 7.52 -22.00 67.11
CA ALA A 299 8.93 -21.52 67.13
C ALA A 299 10.16 -22.44 66.85
N CYS A 300 10.97 -22.01 65.87
CA CYS A 300 12.46 -21.95 65.86
C CYS A 300 12.85 -20.96 64.71
N ARG A 301 13.70 -19.92 64.80
CA ARG A 301 15.19 -19.89 64.97
C ARG A 301 15.91 -20.91 64.08
N GLN A 302 16.98 -20.62 63.32
CA GLN A 302 17.78 -19.40 63.06
C GLN A 302 18.24 -19.49 61.55
N ALA A 303 19.10 -18.69 60.90
CA ALA A 303 20.09 -17.69 61.30
C ALA A 303 20.33 -16.63 60.17
N ARG A 304 21.56 -16.13 60.03
CA ARG A 304 22.18 -15.43 58.89
C ARG A 304 23.53 -16.10 58.64
N GLU A 305 24.03 -16.08 57.41
CA GLU A 305 25.47 -16.05 57.14
C GLU A 305 25.71 -15.03 56.02
N ASP A 306 26.60 -14.07 56.30
CA ASP A 306 27.13 -13.09 55.35
C ASP A 306 28.40 -13.67 54.71
N SER A 307 28.72 -13.31 53.47
CA SER A 307 30.05 -13.48 52.87
C SER A 307 30.22 -12.46 51.75
N ASP A 308 30.78 -11.29 52.10
CA ASP A 308 31.52 -10.47 51.13
C ASP A 308 32.82 -11.21 50.77
N ASP A 309 33.25 -11.11 49.51
CA ASP A 309 34.67 -11.08 49.17
C ASP A 309 34.85 -10.25 47.89
N ASN A 310 35.81 -9.31 47.95
CA ASN A 310 36.28 -8.54 46.81
C ASN A 310 37.38 -9.33 46.08
N GLU A 311 37.65 -9.02 44.81
CA GLU A 311 38.98 -8.53 44.39
C GLU A 311 38.99 -8.05 42.92
N ASP A 312 39.98 -7.21 42.61
CA ASP A 312 40.10 -6.35 41.43
C ASP A 312 40.97 -6.93 40.29
N ASP A 313 41.19 -6.11 39.25
CA ASP A 313 42.23 -6.16 38.20
C ASP A 313 42.22 -7.36 37.21
N TYR A 314 42.10 -7.14 35.89
CA TYR A 314 42.90 -6.24 35.04
C TYR A 314 42.19 -5.81 33.73
#